data_AF-A0AAN6AV61-F1
#
_entry.id   AF-A0AAN6AV61-F1
#
_cell.length_a   1.000
_cell.length_b   1.000
_cell.length_c   1.000
_cell.angle_alpha   90.00
_cell.angle_beta   90.00
_cell.angle_gamma   90.00
#
_symmetry.space_group_name_H-M   'P 1'
#
loop_
_entity.id
_entity.type
_entity.pdbx_description
1 polymer ?
#
loop_
_entity_poly.entity_id
_entity_poly.type
_entity_poly.pdbx_seq_one_letter_code
_entity_poly.pdbx_strand_id
1 'polypeptide(L)'
;SGLSGDKHDVVVHTSINKAIPTMPDVGIDAQELKDIGFRLLLSGHYHNHKEVLPGVVSIGALTHQNWGDVGSLAGFMIVNPDGTFTHQETSAPKFVNLEDDVDDSLIRGNYVRFRAIVESDEEGIKIQNVLKTMGAKGVVCNFIRKASMMEGTASTAETSKIDSLGESVAAYCKIVHDTDGGFDLSKLDMLCQEILTEAESAEAV
;
A
#
# COMPACT_ATOMS: atom_id res chain seq x y z
N SER A 1 -9.04 -21.75 37.84
CA SER A 1 -10.44 -21.87 37.38
C SER A 1 -10.51 -21.32 35.96
N GLY A 2 -10.30 -22.19 34.97
CA GLY A 2 -10.45 -21.80 33.57
C GLY A 2 -11.92 -21.53 33.27
N LEU A 3 -12.21 -20.40 32.63
CA LEU A 3 -13.51 -20.19 31.99
C LEU A 3 -13.75 -21.37 31.03
N SER A 4 -14.97 -21.91 30.94
CA SER A 4 -15.30 -22.82 29.83
C SER A 4 -15.38 -21.97 28.55
N GLY A 5 -14.21 -21.69 27.96
CA GLY A 5 -14.04 -20.71 26.88
C GLY A 5 -14.86 -21.05 25.62
N ASP A 6 -15.23 -22.31 25.48
CA ASP A 6 -16.11 -22.88 24.46
C ASP A 6 -17.56 -22.35 24.49
N LYS A 7 -17.91 -21.48 25.45
CA LYS A 7 -19.20 -20.76 25.50
C LYS A 7 -19.10 -19.24 25.43
N HIS A 8 -17.91 -18.69 25.29
CA HIS A 8 -17.69 -17.25 25.37
C HIS A 8 -17.01 -16.73 24.12
N ASP A 9 -17.56 -15.64 23.58
CA ASP A 9 -16.88 -14.83 22.59
C ASP A 9 -16.22 -13.65 23.27
N VAL A 10 -15.10 -13.19 22.72
CA VAL A 10 -14.46 -11.95 23.16
C VAL A 10 -14.34 -10.98 22.00
N VAL A 11 -14.63 -9.72 22.28
CA VAL A 11 -14.43 -8.61 21.35
C VAL A 11 -13.30 -7.75 21.89
N VAL A 12 -12.28 -7.51 21.06
CA VAL A 12 -11.10 -6.72 21.41
C VAL A 12 -10.81 -5.68 20.35
N HIS A 13 -10.06 -4.64 20.71
CA HIS A 13 -9.53 -3.67 19.75
C HIS A 13 -8.00 -3.74 19.79
N THR A 14 -7.42 -4.56 18.91
CA THR A 14 -5.96 -4.76 18.85
C THR A 14 -5.52 -5.30 17.49
N SER A 15 -4.28 -5.01 17.11
CA SER A 15 -3.66 -5.67 15.96
C SER A 15 -3.49 -7.17 16.22
N ILE A 16 -3.85 -7.99 15.21
CA ILE A 16 -3.56 -9.42 15.15
C ILE A 16 -2.62 -9.66 13.96
N ASN A 17 -1.53 -10.38 14.19
CA ASN A 17 -0.58 -10.70 13.13
C ASN A 17 -1.26 -11.47 11.98
N LYS A 18 -0.76 -11.28 10.75
CA LYS A 18 -1.29 -11.91 9.51
C LYS A 18 -2.74 -11.57 9.11
N ALA A 19 -3.41 -10.66 9.85
CA ALA A 19 -4.70 -10.09 9.44
C ALA A 19 -4.61 -9.34 8.10
N ILE A 20 -3.48 -8.69 7.83
CA ILE A 20 -3.13 -8.11 6.53
C ILE A 20 -1.86 -8.82 6.04
N PRO A 21 -1.89 -9.59 4.93
CA PRO A 21 -0.75 -10.43 4.51
C PRO A 21 0.57 -9.67 4.28
N THR A 22 0.50 -8.41 3.86
CA THR A 22 1.65 -7.58 3.49
C THR A 22 2.21 -6.77 4.66
N MET A 23 1.55 -6.78 5.83
CA MET A 23 1.98 -6.03 7.00
C MET A 23 2.98 -6.84 7.83
N PRO A 24 4.04 -6.20 8.36
CA PRO A 24 4.92 -6.81 9.36
C PRO A 24 4.15 -7.26 10.60
N ASP A 25 4.68 -8.27 11.30
CA ASP A 25 4.09 -8.76 12.54
C ASP A 25 4.43 -7.80 13.69
N VAL A 26 3.46 -6.95 14.03
CA VAL A 26 3.56 -5.93 15.10
C VAL A 26 2.39 -6.00 16.11
N GLY A 27 1.53 -7.00 15.95
CA GLY A 27 0.38 -7.25 16.81
C GLY A 27 0.54 -8.52 17.65
N ILE A 28 -0.57 -8.95 18.24
CA ILE A 28 -0.63 -10.19 19.01
C ILE A 28 -0.65 -11.37 18.05
N ASP A 29 0.04 -12.45 18.41
CA ASP A 29 0.03 -13.67 17.64
C ASP A 29 -1.37 -14.34 17.69
N ALA A 30 -1.84 -14.83 16.54
CA ALA A 30 -3.17 -15.43 16.45
C ALA A 30 -3.27 -16.75 17.22
N GLN A 31 -2.18 -17.51 17.34
CA GLN A 31 -2.14 -18.76 18.09
C GLN A 31 -2.24 -18.50 19.60
N GLU A 32 -1.53 -17.49 20.11
CA GLU A 32 -1.67 -17.06 21.51
C GLU A 32 -3.12 -16.74 21.86
N LEU A 33 -3.81 -16.01 20.98
CA LEU A 33 -5.22 -15.67 21.12
C LEU A 33 -6.14 -16.89 21.04
N LYS A 34 -5.82 -17.85 20.17
CA LYS A 34 -6.56 -19.11 20.01
C LYS A 34 -6.43 -20.00 21.24
N ASP A 35 -5.23 -20.08 21.81
CA ASP A 35 -4.89 -20.96 22.93
C ASP A 35 -5.60 -20.58 24.25
N ILE A 36 -6.10 -19.34 24.36
CA ILE A 36 -6.94 -18.91 25.48
C ILE A 36 -8.26 -19.72 25.53
N GLY A 37 -8.73 -20.20 24.38
CA GLY A 37 -9.85 -21.13 24.30
C GLY A 37 -11.24 -20.50 24.17
N PHE A 38 -11.35 -19.22 23.80
CA PHE A 38 -12.65 -18.62 23.46
C PHE A 38 -13.29 -19.30 22.24
N ARG A 39 -14.62 -19.32 22.19
CA ARG A 39 -15.38 -19.79 21.03
C ARG A 39 -15.06 -18.96 19.79
N LEU A 40 -15.14 -17.64 19.93
CA LEU A 40 -14.68 -16.66 18.95
C LEU A 40 -13.87 -15.56 19.62
N LEU A 41 -12.78 -15.18 18.96
CA LEU A 41 -12.06 -13.96 19.23
C LEU A 41 -12.22 -13.01 18.05
N LEU A 42 -12.88 -11.89 18.31
CA LEU A 42 -13.27 -10.92 17.31
C LEU A 42 -12.51 -9.62 17.56
N SER A 43 -11.53 -9.33 16.72
CA SER A 43 -10.73 -8.11 16.83
C SER A 43 -11.14 -7.04 15.83
N GLY A 44 -11.41 -5.85 16.34
CA GLY A 44 -11.31 -4.62 15.57
C GLY A 44 -9.88 -4.09 15.61
N HIS A 45 -9.47 -3.33 14.60
CA HIS A 45 -8.28 -2.46 14.54
C HIS A 45 -7.94 -2.26 13.06
N TYR A 46 -7.79 -3.37 12.35
CA TYR A 46 -7.65 -3.40 10.91
C TYR A 46 -9.00 -3.30 10.20
N HIS A 47 -8.99 -2.66 9.03
CA HIS A 47 -10.19 -2.45 8.23
C HIS A 47 -10.57 -3.66 7.38
N ASN A 48 -9.62 -4.58 7.15
CA ASN A 48 -9.82 -5.75 6.31
C ASN A 48 -10.45 -6.86 7.15
N HIS A 49 -11.62 -7.33 6.73
CA HIS A 49 -12.18 -8.56 7.28
C HIS A 49 -11.28 -9.76 6.93
N LYS A 50 -10.89 -10.54 7.94
CA LYS A 50 -10.15 -11.78 7.73
C LYS A 50 -10.27 -12.72 8.93
N GLU A 51 -10.65 -13.97 8.69
CA GLU A 51 -10.39 -15.05 9.63
C GLU A 51 -8.91 -15.46 9.51
N VAL A 52 -8.12 -15.17 10.54
CA VAL A 52 -6.67 -15.42 10.55
C VAL A 52 -6.39 -16.88 10.89
N LEU A 53 -7.10 -17.39 11.89
CA LEU A 53 -7.18 -18.80 12.28
C LEU A 53 -8.65 -19.12 12.57
N PRO A 54 -9.06 -20.39 12.56
CA PRO A 54 -10.44 -20.77 12.91
C PRO A 54 -10.88 -20.14 14.23
N GLY A 55 -11.88 -19.26 14.19
CA GLY A 55 -12.41 -18.54 15.35
C GLY A 55 -11.57 -17.37 15.86
N VAL A 56 -10.51 -16.95 15.17
CA VAL A 56 -9.74 -15.72 15.42
C VAL A 56 -9.88 -14.81 14.21
N VAL A 57 -10.68 -13.76 14.35
CA VAL A 57 -11.19 -12.98 13.22
C VAL A 57 -10.87 -11.50 13.41
N SER A 58 -10.28 -10.89 12.39
CA SER A 58 -10.33 -9.45 12.22
C SER A 58 -11.67 -9.09 11.60
N ILE A 59 -12.50 -8.33 12.31
CA ILE A 59 -13.88 -8.03 11.87
C ILE A 59 -13.88 -7.18 10.61
N GLY A 60 -12.94 -6.23 10.51
CA GLY A 60 -12.88 -5.24 9.44
C GLY A 60 -13.71 -3.99 9.73
N ALA A 61 -13.85 -3.12 8.72
CA ALA A 61 -14.61 -1.89 8.78
C ALA A 61 -15.92 -1.97 7.97
N LEU A 62 -16.90 -1.12 8.32
CA LEU A 62 -18.18 -1.03 7.60
C LEU A 62 -18.02 -0.46 6.18
N THR A 63 -16.99 0.36 5.96
CA THR A 63 -16.70 1.03 4.69
C THR A 63 -15.21 0.98 4.41
N HIS A 64 -14.83 1.04 3.13
CA HIS A 64 -13.45 1.39 2.79
C HIS A 64 -13.18 2.82 3.27
N GLN A 65 -12.00 3.06 3.80
CA GLN A 65 -11.55 4.34 4.33
C GLN A 65 -10.41 4.93 3.51
N ASN A 66 -9.56 4.10 2.90
CA ASN A 66 -8.44 4.54 2.09
C ASN A 66 -8.06 3.56 0.97
N TRP A 67 -7.04 3.92 0.17
CA TRP A 67 -6.55 3.11 -0.95
C TRP A 67 -5.86 1.79 -0.55
N GLY A 68 -5.55 1.59 0.73
CA GLY A 68 -5.07 0.31 1.27
C GLY A 68 -6.19 -0.71 1.47
N ASP A 69 -7.45 -0.28 1.45
CA ASP A 69 -8.61 -1.16 1.56
C ASP A 69 -9.06 -1.72 0.20
N VAL A 70 -8.39 -1.36 -0.90
CA VAL A 70 -8.77 -1.85 -2.25
C VAL A 70 -8.74 -3.39 -2.27
N GLY A 71 -9.84 -3.99 -2.72
CA GLY A 71 -10.02 -5.45 -2.78
C GLY A 71 -10.36 -6.12 -1.45
N SER A 72 -10.43 -5.38 -0.34
CA SER A 72 -10.92 -5.93 0.93
C SER A 72 -12.44 -5.93 1.00
N LEU A 73 -12.98 -6.73 1.93
CA LEU A 73 -14.41 -6.72 2.26
C LEU A 73 -14.68 -5.62 3.27
N ALA A 74 -15.74 -4.83 3.03
CA ALA A 74 -16.23 -3.85 3.99
C ALA A 74 -17.70 -4.11 4.31
N GLY A 75 -18.00 -4.28 5.60
CA GLY A 75 -19.22 -4.96 6.01
C GLY A 75 -19.34 -5.18 7.49
N PHE A 76 -20.24 -6.09 7.83
CA PHE A 76 -20.48 -6.55 9.18
C PHE A 76 -20.60 -8.07 9.21
N MET A 77 -20.36 -8.65 10.38
CA MET A 77 -20.53 -10.09 10.59
C MET A 77 -21.88 -10.36 11.26
N ILE A 78 -22.53 -11.44 10.83
CA ILE A 78 -23.63 -12.05 11.56
C ILE A 78 -23.09 -13.35 12.17
N VAL A 79 -23.04 -13.38 13.51
CA VAL A 79 -22.57 -14.53 14.28
C VAL A 79 -23.77 -15.33 14.78
N ASN A 80 -23.77 -16.63 14.51
CA ASN A 80 -24.82 -17.55 14.92
C ASN A 80 -24.58 -18.09 16.36
N PRO A 81 -25.63 -18.60 17.02
CA PRO A 81 -25.51 -19.20 18.35
C PRO A 81 -24.54 -20.40 18.44
N ASP A 82 -24.24 -21.07 17.33
CA ASP A 82 -23.30 -22.20 17.26
C ASP A 82 -21.83 -21.79 17.04
N GLY A 83 -21.57 -20.51 16.78
CA GLY A 83 -20.23 -19.94 16.59
C GLY A 83 -19.84 -19.83 15.13
N THR A 84 -20.67 -20.32 14.22
CA THR A 84 -20.51 -20.02 12.79
C THR A 84 -20.84 -18.56 12.53
N PHE A 85 -20.28 -17.99 11.47
CA PHE A 85 -20.57 -16.62 11.09
C PHE A 85 -20.60 -16.46 9.57
N THR A 86 -21.24 -15.38 9.13
CA THR A 86 -21.17 -14.92 7.74
C THR A 86 -20.77 -13.45 7.73
N HIS A 87 -20.02 -13.04 6.72
CA HIS A 87 -19.75 -11.63 6.46
C HIS A 87 -20.73 -11.10 5.42
N GLN A 88 -21.31 -9.93 5.68
CA GLN A 88 -22.22 -9.23 4.78
C GLN A 88 -21.59 -7.92 4.37
N GLU A 89 -21.32 -7.76 3.07
CA GLU A 89 -20.81 -6.50 2.53
C GLU A 89 -21.89 -5.42 2.56
N THR A 90 -21.48 -4.18 2.85
CA THR A 90 -22.39 -3.03 2.69
C THR A 90 -22.46 -2.60 1.23
N SER A 91 -23.47 -1.79 0.91
CA SER A 91 -23.55 -1.09 -0.38
C SER A 91 -22.81 0.26 -0.38
N ALA A 92 -21.89 0.48 0.56
CA ALA A 92 -21.13 1.71 0.63
C ALA A 92 -20.14 1.82 -0.54
N PRO A 93 -19.78 3.05 -0.96
CA PRO A 93 -18.75 3.24 -1.98
C PRO A 93 -17.44 2.56 -1.61
N LYS A 94 -16.82 1.92 -2.59
CA LYS A 94 -15.51 1.28 -2.47
C LYS A 94 -14.42 2.14 -3.09
N PHE A 95 -13.18 1.85 -2.71
CA PHE A 95 -12.00 2.33 -3.42
C PHE A 95 -11.60 1.27 -4.45
N VAL A 96 -11.38 1.70 -5.69
CA VAL A 96 -11.07 0.84 -6.83
C VAL A 96 -9.83 1.38 -7.53
N ASN A 97 -8.84 0.52 -7.77
CA ASN A 97 -7.77 0.81 -8.72
C ASN A 97 -8.21 0.34 -10.09
N LEU A 98 -8.21 1.25 -11.06
CA LEU A 98 -8.37 0.91 -12.47
C LEU A 98 -6.98 0.63 -13.05
N GLU A 99 -6.79 -0.60 -13.50
CA GLU A 99 -5.70 -1.05 -14.36
C GLU A 99 -6.29 -1.37 -15.75
N ASP A 100 -5.46 -1.73 -16.72
CA ASP A 100 -5.83 -1.84 -18.15
C ASP A 100 -6.95 -2.86 -18.46
N ASP A 101 -7.38 -3.65 -17.47
CA ASP A 101 -8.37 -4.73 -17.57
C ASP A 101 -9.60 -4.57 -16.65
N VAL A 102 -9.79 -3.41 -16.02
CA VAL A 102 -10.86 -3.26 -15.01
C VAL A 102 -12.22 -2.99 -15.63
N ASP A 103 -13.23 -3.70 -15.12
CA ASP A 103 -14.64 -3.56 -15.52
C ASP A 103 -15.19 -2.16 -15.20
N ASP A 104 -15.65 -1.46 -16.25
CA ASP A 104 -16.31 -0.16 -16.17
C ASP A 104 -17.48 -0.12 -15.18
N SER A 105 -18.09 -1.27 -14.88
CA SER A 105 -19.15 -1.39 -13.88
C SER A 105 -18.71 -0.94 -12.48
N LEU A 106 -17.41 -1.05 -12.17
CA LEU A 106 -16.82 -0.69 -10.88
C LEU A 106 -16.63 0.81 -10.69
N ILE A 107 -16.80 1.60 -11.74
CA ILE A 107 -16.60 3.06 -11.70
C ILE A 107 -17.78 3.75 -11.02
N ARG A 108 -19.01 3.36 -11.40
CA ARG A 108 -20.22 4.03 -10.95
C ARG A 108 -20.42 3.85 -9.44
N GLY A 109 -20.52 4.95 -8.72
CA GLY A 109 -20.82 4.96 -7.29
C GLY A 109 -19.61 4.75 -6.38
N ASN A 110 -18.40 4.55 -6.92
CA ASN A 110 -17.17 4.27 -6.19
C ASN A 110 -16.12 5.39 -6.31
N TYR A 111 -15.10 5.32 -5.47
CA TYR A 111 -13.89 6.14 -5.58
C TYR A 111 -12.86 5.41 -6.43
N VAL A 112 -12.32 6.11 -7.42
CA VAL A 112 -11.56 5.50 -8.51
C VAL A 112 -10.17 6.09 -8.55
N ARG A 113 -9.15 5.24 -8.55
CA ARG A 113 -7.76 5.62 -8.83
C ARG A 113 -7.33 5.01 -10.14
N PHE A 114 -6.96 5.85 -11.09
CA PHE A 114 -6.51 5.41 -12.41
C PHE A 114 -5.05 5.80 -12.62
N ARG A 115 -4.25 4.86 -13.10
CA ARG A 115 -2.86 5.10 -13.50
C ARG A 115 -2.77 4.88 -15.01
N ALA A 116 -2.27 5.87 -15.73
CA ALA A 116 -2.10 5.77 -17.18
C ALA A 116 -0.90 6.57 -17.65
N ILE A 117 -0.32 6.15 -18.77
CA ILE A 117 0.63 6.95 -19.52
C ILE A 117 -0.17 7.86 -20.44
N VAL A 118 0.15 9.15 -20.43
CA VAL A 118 -0.51 10.16 -21.27
C VAL A 118 0.52 10.92 -22.10
N GLU A 119 0.09 11.36 -23.28
CA GLU A 119 0.89 12.21 -24.17
C GLU A 119 0.89 13.67 -23.67
N SER A 120 -0.21 14.12 -23.07
CA SER A 120 -0.35 15.49 -22.56
C SER A 120 -1.30 15.62 -21.37
N ASP A 121 -1.29 16.79 -20.72
CA ASP A 121 -2.21 17.09 -19.62
C ASP A 121 -3.67 17.18 -20.10
N GLU A 122 -3.90 17.65 -21.33
CA GLU A 122 -5.24 17.72 -21.92
C GLU A 122 -5.85 16.32 -22.09
N GLU A 123 -5.04 15.32 -22.45
CA GLU A 123 -5.46 13.92 -22.47
C GLU A 123 -5.83 13.44 -21.07
N GLY A 124 -5.00 13.72 -20.07
CA GLY A 124 -5.29 13.40 -18.68
C GLY A 124 -6.60 14.01 -18.17
N ILE A 125 -6.86 15.28 -18.50
CA ILE A 125 -8.11 15.97 -18.15
C ILE A 125 -9.32 15.30 -18.82
N LYS A 126 -9.20 14.89 -20.09
CA LYS A 126 -10.27 14.17 -20.80
C LYS A 126 -10.60 12.86 -20.10
N ILE A 127 -9.59 12.06 -19.77
CA ILE A 127 -9.76 10.79 -19.04
C ILE A 127 -10.46 11.03 -17.71
N GLN A 128 -10.00 12.02 -16.93
CA GLN A 128 -10.61 12.33 -15.64
C GLN A 128 -12.09 12.72 -15.78
N ASN A 129 -12.44 13.50 -16.80
CA ASN A 129 -13.83 13.90 -17.07
C ASN A 129 -14.70 12.73 -17.51
N VAL A 130 -14.16 11.80 -18.29
CA VAL A 130 -14.85 10.55 -18.68
C VAL A 130 -15.21 9.74 -17.42
N LEU A 131 -14.24 9.49 -16.54
CA LEU A 131 -14.48 8.74 -15.29
C LEU A 131 -15.54 9.40 -14.39
N LYS A 132 -15.53 10.74 -14.28
CA LYS A 132 -16.58 11.48 -13.58
C LYS A 132 -17.95 11.31 -14.25
N THR A 133 -18.00 11.39 -15.58
CA THR A 133 -19.25 11.23 -16.35
C THR A 133 -19.82 9.82 -16.23
N MET A 134 -18.96 8.81 -16.08
CA MET A 134 -19.36 7.42 -15.82
C MET A 134 -19.95 7.20 -14.42
N GLY A 135 -19.84 8.20 -13.53
CA GLY A 135 -20.49 8.21 -12.22
C GLY A 135 -19.56 7.89 -11.05
N ALA A 136 -18.25 8.04 -11.22
CA ALA A 136 -17.32 7.97 -10.09
C ALA A 136 -17.65 9.04 -9.04
N LYS A 137 -17.65 8.66 -7.75
CA LYS A 137 -17.85 9.60 -6.63
C LYS A 137 -16.61 10.46 -6.37
N GLY A 138 -15.44 9.96 -6.70
CA GLY A 138 -14.18 10.69 -6.66
C GLY A 138 -13.15 10.01 -7.56
N VAL A 139 -12.26 10.82 -8.14
CA VAL A 139 -11.27 10.34 -9.11
C VAL A 139 -9.88 10.86 -8.71
N VAL A 140 -8.94 9.93 -8.56
CA VAL A 140 -7.51 10.20 -8.39
C VAL A 140 -6.79 9.68 -9.64
N CYS A 141 -6.03 10.53 -10.31
CA CYS A 141 -5.28 10.13 -11.49
C CYS A 141 -3.78 10.21 -11.22
N ASN A 142 -3.07 9.12 -11.47
CA ASN A 142 -1.62 9.04 -11.44
C ASN A 142 -1.13 8.95 -12.90
N PHE A 143 -1.07 10.09 -13.57
CA PHE A 143 -0.64 10.16 -14.96
C PHE A 143 0.88 10.26 -15.06
N ILE A 144 1.45 9.48 -15.97
CA ILE A 144 2.88 9.52 -16.31
C ILE A 144 2.97 10.11 -17.71
N ARG A 145 3.68 11.22 -17.89
CA ARG A 145 3.87 11.76 -19.24
C ARG A 145 4.81 10.85 -20.02
N LYS A 146 4.44 10.52 -21.25
CA LYS A 146 5.28 9.68 -22.12
C LYS A 146 6.67 10.28 -22.35
N ALA A 147 6.76 11.61 -22.48
CA ALA A 147 8.03 12.34 -22.59
C ALA A 147 8.96 12.09 -21.38
N SER A 148 8.43 12.08 -20.16
CA SER A 148 9.23 11.78 -18.95
C SER A 148 9.71 10.33 -18.86
N MET A 149 9.11 9.40 -19.62
CA MET A 149 9.60 8.03 -19.70
C MET A 149 10.76 7.87 -20.70
N MET A 150 10.88 8.78 -21.67
CA MET A 150 11.98 8.76 -22.65
C MET A 150 13.29 9.27 -22.05
N GLU A 151 13.22 10.21 -21.10
CA GLU A 151 14.38 10.68 -20.31
C GLU A 151 14.99 9.57 -19.44
N GLY A 152 14.23 8.50 -19.15
CA GLY A 152 14.70 7.32 -18.41
C GLY A 152 15.53 6.31 -19.21
N THR A 153 15.83 6.56 -20.49
CA THR A 153 16.76 5.72 -21.28
C THR A 153 18.20 6.21 -21.28
N ALA A 154 18.50 7.29 -20.56
CA ALA A 154 19.87 7.64 -20.21
C ALA A 154 20.39 6.82 -19.02
N SER A 155 20.08 5.52 -18.96
CA SER A 155 21.10 4.58 -18.48
C SER A 155 22.22 4.63 -19.52
N THR A 156 23.13 5.60 -19.37
CA THR A 156 24.40 5.53 -20.08
C THR A 156 25.01 4.19 -19.73
N ALA A 157 25.57 3.50 -20.72
CA ALA A 157 26.25 2.22 -20.56
C ALA A 157 27.39 2.24 -19.49
N GLU A 158 27.69 3.41 -18.92
CA GLU A 158 28.55 3.60 -17.76
C GLU A 158 27.90 3.19 -16.44
N THR A 159 26.60 3.43 -16.21
CA THR A 159 25.94 3.07 -14.93
C THR A 159 25.76 1.57 -14.72
N SER A 160 25.71 0.80 -15.81
CA SER A 160 25.68 -0.67 -15.79
C SER A 160 27.00 -1.34 -15.39
N LYS A 161 28.07 -0.56 -15.14
CA LYS A 161 29.40 -1.04 -14.73
C LYS A 161 29.86 -0.48 -13.38
N ILE A 162 28.95 0.15 -12.64
CA ILE A 162 29.26 0.77 -11.36
C ILE A 162 29.21 -0.30 -10.28
N ASP A 163 30.35 -0.60 -9.68
CA ASP A 163 30.50 -1.69 -8.71
C ASP A 163 30.40 -1.19 -7.25
N SER A 164 30.36 0.13 -7.02
CA SER A 164 30.25 0.72 -5.68
C SER A 164 29.26 1.90 -5.60
N LEU A 165 28.72 2.11 -4.39
CA LEU A 165 27.81 3.22 -4.09
C LEU A 165 28.49 4.59 -4.34
N GLY A 166 29.77 4.73 -4.00
CA GLY A 166 30.55 5.94 -4.24
C GLY A 166 30.66 6.30 -5.73
N GLU A 167 30.90 5.29 -6.58
CA GLU A 167 30.92 5.48 -8.03
C GLU A 167 29.53 5.85 -8.59
N SER A 168 28.46 5.30 -8.01
CA SER A 168 27.08 5.63 -8.39
C SER A 168 26.74 7.08 -8.09
N VAL A 169 27.16 7.58 -6.93
CA VAL A 169 26.92 8.97 -6.50
C VAL A 169 27.71 9.95 -7.36
N ALA A 170 29.00 9.66 -7.62
CA ALA A 170 29.83 10.49 -8.49
C ALA A 170 29.27 10.58 -9.93
N ALA A 171 28.81 9.45 -10.48
CA ALA A 171 28.17 9.42 -11.79
C ALA A 171 26.88 10.26 -11.83
N TYR A 172 26.06 10.18 -10.78
CA TYR A 172 24.85 10.98 -10.65
C TYR A 172 25.15 12.49 -10.57
N CYS A 173 26.11 12.91 -9.72
CA CYS A 173 26.53 14.31 -9.60
C CYS A 173 26.97 14.89 -10.95
N LYS A 174 27.69 14.11 -11.75
CA LYS A 174 28.11 14.51 -13.10
C LYS A 174 26.91 14.68 -14.05
N ILE A 175 25.97 13.74 -14.06
CA ILE A 175 24.76 13.83 -14.91
C ILE A 175 23.96 15.10 -14.58
N VAL A 176 23.74 15.37 -13.29
CA VAL A 176 22.99 16.56 -12.85
C VAL A 176 23.76 17.84 -13.19
N HIS A 177 25.08 17.85 -13.02
CA HIS A 177 25.92 18.99 -13.41
C HIS A 177 25.82 19.28 -14.91
N ASP A 178 25.90 18.24 -15.75
CA ASP A 178 25.87 18.37 -17.20
C ASP A 178 24.47 18.75 -17.72
N THR A 179 23.41 18.47 -16.95
CA THR A 179 22.01 18.78 -17.31
C THR A 179 21.58 20.17 -16.84
N ASP A 180 21.85 20.51 -15.58
CA ASP A 180 21.30 21.71 -14.93
C ASP A 180 22.32 22.84 -14.76
N GLY A 181 23.63 22.55 -14.81
CA GLY A 181 24.72 23.54 -14.82
C GLY A 181 24.60 24.64 -13.76
N GLY A 182 24.70 24.30 -12.47
CA GLY A 182 24.46 25.26 -11.38
C GLY A 182 25.32 25.13 -10.12
N PHE A 183 26.26 24.18 -10.09
CA PHE A 183 27.11 23.93 -8.92
C PHE A 183 28.51 23.48 -9.33
N ASP A 184 29.46 23.57 -8.41
CA ASP A 184 30.83 23.10 -8.62
C ASP A 184 30.88 21.59 -8.39
N LEU A 185 30.98 20.83 -9.49
CA LEU A 185 31.01 19.37 -9.47
C LEU A 185 32.11 18.83 -8.54
N SER A 186 33.28 19.46 -8.52
CA SER A 186 34.41 18.98 -7.72
C SER A 186 34.15 19.09 -6.22
N LYS A 187 33.48 20.16 -5.80
CA LYS A 187 33.13 20.37 -4.38
C LYS A 187 32.00 19.47 -3.94
N LEU A 188 31.01 19.25 -4.81
CA LEU A 188 29.88 18.37 -4.49
C LEU A 188 30.35 16.92 -4.38
N ASP A 189 31.18 16.46 -5.32
CA ASP A 189 31.74 15.11 -5.30
C ASP A 189 32.57 14.86 -4.03
N MET A 190 33.45 15.81 -3.67
CA MET A 190 34.23 15.75 -2.43
C MET A 190 33.36 15.67 -1.17
N LEU A 191 32.33 16.50 -1.08
CA LEU A 191 31.39 16.48 0.05
C LEU A 191 30.64 15.14 0.14
N CYS A 192 30.20 14.59 -1.00
CA CYS A 192 29.54 13.30 -1.02
C CYS A 192 30.47 12.16 -0.56
N GLN A 193 31.74 12.17 -0.97
CA GLN A 193 32.73 11.19 -0.51
C GLN A 193 33.03 11.32 0.98
N GLU A 194 33.10 12.54 1.53
CA GLU A 194 33.28 12.77 2.96
C GLU A 194 32.11 12.17 3.77
N ILE A 195 30.87 12.43 3.35
CA ILE A 195 29.67 11.89 4.01
C ILE A 195 29.65 10.36 3.96
N LEU A 196 29.96 9.76 2.80
CA LEU A 196 30.00 8.31 2.65
C LEU A 196 31.08 7.68 3.52
N THR A 197 32.27 8.29 3.57
CA THR A 197 33.38 7.82 4.42
C THR A 197 33.02 7.91 5.91
N GLU A 198 32.36 9.00 6.33
CA GLU A 198 31.90 9.16 7.72
C GLU A 198 30.85 8.10 8.09
N ALA A 199 29.88 7.87 7.21
CA ALA A 199 28.82 6.88 7.43
C ALA A 199 29.38 5.45 7.52
N GLU A 200 30.29 5.06 6.63
CA GLU A 200 30.94 3.75 6.65
C GLU A 200 31.84 3.57 7.89
N SER A 201 32.46 4.66 8.38
CA SER A 201 33.27 4.64 9.59
C SER A 201 32.44 4.53 10.87
N ALA A 202 31.20 5.03 10.86
CA ALA A 202 30.29 4.97 12.00
C ALA A 202 29.65 3.59 12.21
N GLU A 203 29.53 2.77 11.15
CA GLU A 203 29.05 1.38 11.24
C GLU A 203 30.13 0.39 11.71
N ALA A 204 31.40 0.81 11.73
CA ALA A 204 32.53 -0.04 12.12
C ALA A 204 32.88 0.00 13.62
N VAL A 205 32.05 0.64 14.46
CA VAL A 205 32.22 0.81 15.92
C VAL A 205 31.14 0.08 16.71
#